data_AF-A0A931VTW5-F1
#
_entry.id   AF-A0A931VTW5-F1
#
_cell.length_a   1.000
_cell.length_b   1.000
_cell.length_c   1.000
_cell.angle_alpha   90.00
_cell.angle_beta   90.00
_cell.angle_gamma   90.00
#
_symmetry.space_group_name_H-M   'P 1'
#
loop_
_entity.id
_entity.type
_entity.pdbx_description
1 polymer ?
#
loop_
_entity_poly.entity_id
_entity_poly.type
_entity_poly.pdbx_seq_one_letter_code
_entity_poly.pdbx_strand_id
1 'polypeptide(L)'
;PSVKKMGIKFDFWFSEKSLYKNKEVDKVIEELSKKGFTYKSEGALWFKSRDLGDDKDRVLIREDGIKTYFASDMAYLRNKFKRGFNHLIILLGADHYGYVARLKAGAYALGYKKESVNDIVVQLVKLFEKGKEVRMSKRTGIYITIDELINEVGLDVARFFFLTRGSNTHFNFNLDLAKEKSDKNPVFKVQYAYARICSIIKKSFGHKSAGKAKIKSKINYEALSEPSELNLIRQFVIFLEVIEDTARDYQVQRMPQYSTELADAFHSFYESCQVITEDKELSQARLNLVLATKIVLKNTLNLMGISAPEKM
;
A
#
# COMPACT_ATOMS: atom_id res chain seq x y z
N PRO A 1 -2.56 -1.32 20.05
CA PRO A 1 -3.31 -2.58 19.81
C PRO A 1 -3.55 -2.84 18.32
N SER A 2 -4.27 -1.92 17.65
CA SER A 2 -4.69 -2.06 16.25
C SER A 2 -3.56 -2.09 15.23
N VAL A 3 -2.59 -1.18 15.34
CA VAL A 3 -1.41 -1.13 14.46
C VAL A 3 -0.63 -2.45 14.48
N LYS A 4 -0.50 -3.07 15.67
CA LYS A 4 0.16 -4.37 15.84
C LYS A 4 -0.66 -5.50 15.19
N LYS A 5 -1.99 -5.52 15.37
CA LYS A 5 -2.88 -6.49 14.69
C LYS A 5 -2.86 -6.33 13.17
N MET A 6 -2.79 -5.09 12.70
CA MET A 6 -2.57 -4.75 11.30
C MET A 6 -1.16 -5.06 10.81
N GLY A 7 -0.29 -5.67 11.62
CA GLY A 7 1.09 -6.02 11.24
C GLY A 7 1.95 -4.83 10.81
N ILE A 8 1.63 -3.62 11.28
CA ILE A 8 2.37 -2.39 10.99
C ILE A 8 3.37 -2.16 12.12
N LYS A 9 4.63 -1.88 11.75
CA LYS A 9 5.68 -1.48 12.69
C LYS A 9 6.10 -0.06 12.36
N PHE A 10 5.87 0.88 13.28
CA PHE A 10 6.42 2.22 13.18
C PHE A 10 7.83 2.24 13.77
N ASP A 11 8.79 2.77 13.02
CA ASP A 11 10.15 3.02 13.54
C ASP A 11 10.17 4.18 14.53
N PHE A 12 9.27 5.15 14.36
CA PHE A 12 9.22 6.35 15.18
C PHE A 12 7.79 6.81 15.46
N TRP A 13 7.47 7.04 16.74
CA TRP A 13 6.25 7.68 17.18
C TRP A 13 6.53 9.15 17.51
N PHE A 14 5.86 10.06 16.79
CA PHE A 14 6.04 11.50 16.98
C PHE A 14 4.83 12.10 17.69
N SER A 15 5.06 12.92 18.73
CA SER A 15 4.00 13.63 19.44
C SER A 15 4.03 15.11 19.13
N GLU A 16 2.90 15.69 18.73
CA GLU A 16 2.77 17.13 18.52
C GLU A 16 3.14 17.93 19.78
N LYS A 17 2.82 17.42 20.97
CA LYS A 17 3.19 18.06 22.25
C LYS A 17 4.69 18.33 22.37
N SER A 18 5.53 17.49 21.77
CA SER A 18 6.99 17.67 21.78
C SER A 18 7.44 18.90 20.99
N LEU A 19 6.71 19.30 19.94
CA LEU A 19 7.01 20.50 19.14
C LEU A 19 6.85 21.77 19.98
N TYR A 20 5.77 21.84 20.76
CA TYR A 20 5.52 22.96 21.65
C TYR A 20 6.50 23.00 22.82
N LYS A 21 6.74 21.85 23.48
CA LYS A 21 7.70 21.75 24.59
C LYS A 21 9.10 22.23 24.17
N ASN A 22 9.53 21.90 22.96
CA ASN A 22 10.85 22.24 22.44
C ASN A 22 10.90 23.59 21.68
N LYS A 23 9.79 24.35 21.69
CA LYS A 23 9.63 25.63 20.96
C LYS A 23 9.90 25.51 19.45
N GLU A 24 9.71 24.33 18.86
CA GLU A 24 9.95 24.13 17.41
C GLU A 24 8.97 24.95 16.56
N VAL A 25 7.75 25.19 17.06
CA VAL A 25 6.76 26.04 16.41
C VAL A 25 7.23 27.51 16.37
N ASP A 26 7.81 28.01 17.46
CA ASP A 26 8.37 29.38 17.47
C ASP A 26 9.55 29.49 16.51
N LYS A 27 10.47 28.52 16.55
CA LYS A 27 11.66 28.50 15.69
C LYS A 27 11.30 28.47 14.20
N VAL A 28 10.27 27.73 13.80
CA VAL A 28 9.87 27.69 12.38
C VAL A 28 9.23 29.00 11.95
N ILE A 29 8.40 29.62 12.78
CA ILE A 29 7.77 30.92 12.47
C ILE A 29 8.85 32.01 12.34
N GLU A 30 9.82 32.03 13.25
CA GLU A 30 10.95 32.96 13.20
C GLU A 30 11.77 32.77 11.92
N GLU A 31 12.06 31.51 11.55
CA GLU A 31 12.79 31.20 10.32
C GLU A 31 12.04 31.67 9.07
N LEU A 32 10.73 31.40 8.98
CA LEU A 32 9.90 31.86 7.86
C LEU A 32 9.84 33.39 7.79
N SER A 33 9.81 34.07 8.94
CA SER A 33 9.79 35.52 9.01
C SER A 33 11.11 36.13 8.56
N LYS A 34 12.25 35.57 9.00
CA LYS A 34 13.59 36.00 8.55
C LYS A 34 13.78 35.84 7.04
N LYS A 35 13.17 34.81 6.46
CA LYS A 35 13.19 34.56 5.00
C LYS A 35 12.16 35.38 4.21
N GLY A 36 11.37 36.24 4.86
CA GLY A 36 10.41 37.13 4.19
C GLY A 36 9.10 36.47 3.74
N PHE A 37 8.84 35.22 4.16
CA PHE A 37 7.64 34.47 3.79
C PHE A 37 6.42 34.76 4.69
N THR A 38 6.52 35.69 5.63
CA THR A 38 5.41 36.07 6.50
C THR A 38 5.05 37.54 6.37
N TYR A 39 3.84 37.89 6.77
CA TYR A 39 3.37 39.28 6.91
C TYR A 39 2.32 39.37 8.01
N LYS A 40 2.11 40.57 8.55
CA LYS A 40 1.03 40.84 9.50
C LYS A 40 -0.14 41.49 8.78
N SER A 41 -1.35 41.02 9.06
CA SER A 41 -2.60 41.60 8.56
C SER A 41 -3.72 41.28 9.53
N GLU A 42 -4.59 42.25 9.81
CA GLU A 42 -5.77 42.07 10.69
C GLU A 42 -5.40 41.49 12.06
N GLY A 43 -4.30 41.96 12.66
CA GLY A 43 -3.82 41.48 13.96
C GLY A 43 -3.20 40.07 13.95
N ALA A 44 -3.29 39.33 12.85
CA ALA A 44 -2.74 37.98 12.70
C ALA A 44 -1.41 37.96 11.94
N LEU A 45 -0.62 36.90 12.13
CA LEU A 45 0.58 36.59 11.35
C LEU A 45 0.25 35.54 10.28
N TRP A 46 0.50 35.90 9.03
CA TRP A 46 0.19 35.12 7.85
C TRP A 46 1.47 34.59 7.18
N PHE A 47 1.37 33.41 6.57
CA PHE A 47 2.34 32.81 5.66
C PHE A 47 1.91 33.06 4.22
N LYS A 48 2.81 33.62 3.41
CA LYS A 48 2.63 33.94 1.98
C LYS A 48 2.62 32.67 1.11
N SER A 49 1.76 31.72 1.42
CA SER A 49 1.70 30.44 0.69
C SER A 49 1.11 30.60 -0.70
N ARG A 50 0.28 31.62 -0.96
CA ARG A 50 -0.30 31.86 -2.27
C ARG A 50 0.77 32.12 -3.33
N ASP A 51 1.77 32.94 -2.98
CA ASP A 51 2.94 33.21 -3.83
C ASP A 51 3.74 31.94 -4.15
N LEU A 52 3.53 30.87 -3.37
CA LEU A 52 4.21 29.59 -3.48
C LEU A 52 3.31 28.50 -4.08
N GLY A 53 2.15 28.85 -4.65
CA GLY A 53 1.26 27.93 -5.35
C GLY A 53 0.18 27.27 -4.48
N ASP A 54 -0.09 27.83 -3.31
CA ASP A 54 -1.27 27.49 -2.49
C ASP A 54 -2.51 28.29 -2.93
N ASP A 55 -3.71 27.87 -2.54
CA ASP A 55 -4.97 28.55 -2.92
C ASP A 55 -5.15 29.90 -2.22
N LYS A 56 -4.66 30.02 -0.98
CA LYS A 56 -4.69 31.23 -0.17
C LYS A 56 -3.58 31.21 0.87
N ASP A 57 -3.22 32.40 1.35
CA ASP A 57 -2.31 32.56 2.46
C ASP A 57 -2.85 31.91 3.74
N ARG A 58 -1.94 31.38 4.56
CA ARG A 58 -2.30 30.63 5.77
C ARG A 58 -1.93 31.40 7.02
N VAL A 59 -2.88 31.49 7.95
CA VAL A 59 -2.61 32.04 9.28
C VAL A 59 -1.67 31.11 10.04
N LEU A 60 -0.56 31.65 10.55
CA LEU A 60 0.36 30.96 11.46
C LEU A 60 0.03 31.29 12.93
N ILE A 61 -0.30 32.56 13.21
CA ILE A 61 -0.71 33.04 14.53
C ILE A 61 -1.96 33.88 14.34
N ARG A 62 -3.01 33.56 15.08
CA ARG A 62 -4.28 34.31 15.08
C ARG A 62 -4.13 35.65 15.82
N GLU A 63 -5.13 36.52 15.70
CA GLU A 63 -5.19 37.81 16.39
C GLU A 63 -5.10 37.69 17.93
N ASP A 64 -5.61 36.58 18.50
CA ASP A 64 -5.55 36.25 19.92
C ASP A 64 -4.18 35.70 20.38
N GLY A 65 -3.19 35.65 19.47
CA GLY A 65 -1.86 35.13 19.71
C GLY A 65 -1.75 33.61 19.66
N ILE A 66 -2.84 32.88 19.40
CA ILE A 66 -2.85 31.42 19.35
C ILE A 66 -2.25 30.93 18.02
N LYS A 67 -1.30 30.00 18.10
CA LYS A 67 -0.70 29.33 16.95
C LYS A 67 -1.69 28.35 16.32
N THR A 68 -1.74 28.31 14.99
CA THR A 68 -2.65 27.42 14.26
C THR A 68 -2.09 26.00 14.12
N TYR A 69 -2.95 25.03 13.78
CA TYR A 69 -2.51 23.68 13.40
C TYR A 69 -1.52 23.70 12.21
N PHE A 70 -1.67 24.64 11.30
CA PHE A 70 -0.74 24.77 10.20
C PHE A 70 0.67 25.18 10.68
N ALA A 71 0.77 25.99 11.75
CA ALA A 71 2.06 26.32 12.35
C ALA A 71 2.73 25.09 12.99
N SER A 72 1.96 24.21 13.66
CA SER A 72 2.53 22.95 14.19
C SER A 72 2.93 21.99 13.07
N ASP A 73 2.16 21.91 11.98
CA ASP A 73 2.52 21.11 10.80
C ASP A 73 3.78 21.62 10.11
N MET A 74 3.98 22.94 10.01
CA MET A 74 5.22 23.53 9.51
C MET A 74 6.43 23.14 10.37
N ALA A 75 6.26 23.14 11.69
CA ALA A 75 7.31 22.71 12.62
C ALA A 75 7.61 21.22 12.45
N TYR A 76 6.58 20.39 12.26
CA TYR A 76 6.77 18.97 12.02
C TYR A 76 7.43 18.70 10.66
N LEU A 77 7.01 19.39 9.61
CA LEU A 77 7.62 19.31 8.28
C LEU A 77 9.12 19.62 8.34
N ARG A 78 9.49 20.73 9.00
CA ARG A 78 10.89 21.09 9.28
C ARG A 78 11.62 20.01 10.06
N ASN A 79 10.99 19.41 11.08
CA ASN A 79 11.57 18.31 11.84
C ASN A 79 11.86 17.09 10.96
N LYS A 80 10.94 16.71 10.05
CA LYS A 80 11.17 15.62 9.10
C LYS A 80 12.37 15.90 8.21
N PHE A 81 12.46 17.08 7.62
CA PHE A 81 13.60 17.43 6.79
C PHE A 81 14.93 17.47 7.56
N LYS A 82 14.94 17.99 8.78
CA LYS A 82 16.14 18.00 9.65
C LYS A 82 16.64 16.60 10.03
N ARG A 83 15.78 15.57 9.97
CA ARG A 83 16.18 14.17 10.15
C ARG A 83 16.86 13.57 8.90
N GLY A 84 17.00 14.34 7.82
CA GLY A 84 17.68 13.93 6.59
C GLY A 84 16.75 13.37 5.51
N PHE A 85 15.43 13.35 5.72
CA PHE A 85 14.49 12.87 4.72
C PHE A 85 14.28 13.89 3.61
N ASN A 86 14.42 13.46 2.36
CA ASN A 86 14.22 14.28 1.15
C ASN A 86 13.04 13.82 0.28
N HIS A 87 12.37 12.74 0.69
CA HIS A 87 11.19 12.17 0.05
C HIS A 87 10.16 11.84 1.13
N LEU A 88 9.13 12.67 1.25
CA LEU A 88 8.06 12.54 2.23
C LEU A 88 6.80 12.08 1.52
N ILE A 89 6.18 11.00 2.00
CA ILE A 89 4.85 10.56 1.56
C ILE A 89 3.89 10.82 2.73
N ILE A 90 2.89 11.66 2.51
CA ILE A 90 1.93 12.10 3.53
C ILE A 90 0.56 11.50 3.19
N LEU A 91 0.10 10.61 4.07
CA LEU A 91 -1.25 10.06 3.98
C LEU A 91 -2.24 11.05 4.60
N LEU A 92 -3.23 11.48 3.82
CA LEU A 92 -4.25 12.45 4.22
C LEU A 92 -5.66 11.86 4.02
N GLY A 93 -6.60 12.25 4.87
CA GLY A 93 -8.02 11.98 4.62
C GLY A 93 -8.56 12.84 3.48
N ALA A 94 -9.66 12.42 2.86
CA ALA A 94 -10.32 13.15 1.77
C ALA A 94 -10.69 14.60 2.10
N ASP A 95 -10.98 14.88 3.38
CA ASP A 95 -11.25 16.21 3.94
C ASP A 95 -10.01 17.15 3.92
N HIS A 96 -8.83 16.61 3.67
CA HIS A 96 -7.56 17.34 3.63
C HIS A 96 -6.94 17.43 2.22
N TYR A 97 -7.71 17.23 1.15
CA TYR A 97 -7.19 17.30 -0.22
C TYR A 97 -6.47 18.64 -0.53
N GLY A 98 -7.07 19.77 -0.15
CA GLY A 98 -6.46 21.10 -0.31
C GLY A 98 -5.30 21.40 0.65
N TYR A 99 -4.90 20.44 1.50
CA TYR A 99 -3.82 20.61 2.47
C TYR A 99 -2.42 20.36 1.86
N VAL A 100 -2.36 19.76 0.68
CA VAL A 100 -1.10 19.39 0.04
C VAL A 100 -0.32 20.62 -0.42
N ALA A 101 -0.99 21.56 -1.08
CA ALA A 101 -0.36 22.73 -1.67
C ALA A 101 0.36 23.60 -0.61
N ARG A 102 -0.27 23.81 0.55
CA ARG A 102 0.34 24.54 1.68
C ARG A 102 1.56 23.83 2.27
N LEU A 103 1.60 22.50 2.29
CA LEU A 103 2.78 21.75 2.76
C LEU A 103 3.93 21.82 1.76
N LYS A 104 3.64 21.76 0.46
CA LYS A 104 4.64 21.98 -0.61
C LYS A 104 5.21 23.40 -0.57
N ALA A 105 4.34 24.41 -0.39
CA ALA A 105 4.75 25.80 -0.15
C ALA A 105 5.65 25.91 1.09
N GLY A 106 5.27 25.22 2.17
CA GLY A 106 6.06 25.12 3.39
C GLY A 106 7.45 24.54 3.17
N ALA A 107 7.57 23.44 2.43
CA ALA A 107 8.86 22.83 2.10
C ALA A 107 9.77 23.82 1.35
N TYR A 108 9.22 24.51 0.35
CA TYR A 108 9.94 25.54 -0.39
C TYR A 108 10.44 26.67 0.51
N ALA A 109 9.58 27.22 1.36
CA ALA A 109 9.95 28.29 2.28
C ALA A 109 11.02 27.85 3.31
N LEU A 110 11.08 26.55 3.63
CA LEU A 110 12.11 25.97 4.48
C LEU A 110 13.42 25.68 3.73
N GLY A 111 13.47 25.88 2.41
CA GLY A 111 14.66 25.67 1.57
C GLY A 111 14.74 24.28 0.94
N TYR A 112 13.63 23.56 0.85
CA TYR A 112 13.54 22.22 0.25
C TYR A 112 12.76 22.24 -1.07
N LYS A 113 12.94 21.21 -1.89
CA LYS A 113 12.17 21.05 -3.14
C LYS A 113 10.69 20.78 -2.82
N LYS A 114 9.78 21.33 -3.62
CA LYS A 114 8.33 21.06 -3.45
C LYS A 114 8.01 19.58 -3.69
N GLU A 115 8.76 18.97 -4.60
CA GLU A 115 8.67 17.57 -5.03
C GLU A 115 9.11 16.60 -3.92
N SER A 116 9.82 17.08 -2.89
CA SER A 116 10.12 16.30 -1.70
C SER A 116 8.88 16.01 -0.84
N VAL A 117 7.76 16.68 -1.08
CA VAL A 117 6.49 16.42 -0.40
C VAL A 117 5.51 15.79 -1.39
N ASN A 118 5.23 14.52 -1.18
CA ASN A 118 4.27 13.71 -1.90
C ASN A 118 3.10 13.40 -0.97
N ASP A 119 1.93 13.20 -1.55
CA ASP A 119 0.70 12.96 -0.81
C ASP A 119 -0.06 11.78 -1.38
N ILE A 120 -0.79 11.10 -0.49
CA ILE A 120 -1.73 10.06 -0.84
C ILE A 120 -3.01 10.39 -0.10
N VAL A 121 -4.03 10.79 -0.83
CA VAL A 121 -5.35 11.07 -0.27
C VAL A 121 -6.15 9.78 -0.21
N VAL A 122 -6.67 9.47 0.97
CA VAL A 122 -7.43 8.27 1.28
C VAL A 122 -8.90 8.65 1.49
N GLN A 123 -9.80 8.01 0.74
CA GLN A 123 -11.24 8.19 0.82
C GLN A 123 -11.87 7.41 1.97
N LEU A 124 -13.09 7.81 2.31
CA LEU A 124 -13.91 7.10 3.28
C LEU A 124 -14.34 5.72 2.76
N VAL A 125 -14.35 4.75 3.66
CA VAL A 125 -14.80 3.39 3.42
C VAL A 125 -16.20 3.21 3.99
N LYS A 126 -17.08 2.58 3.21
CA LYS A 126 -18.40 2.13 3.65
C LYS A 126 -18.40 0.63 3.80
N LEU A 127 -18.99 0.13 4.89
CA LEU A 127 -19.15 -1.31 5.10
C LEU A 127 -20.55 -1.74 4.65
N PHE A 128 -20.62 -2.86 3.95
CA PHE A 128 -21.86 -3.47 3.50
C PHE A 128 -21.95 -4.91 4.00
N GLU A 129 -23.11 -5.28 4.54
CA GLU A 129 -23.44 -6.66 4.92
C GLU A 129 -24.87 -6.97 4.43
N LYS A 130 -25.06 -8.14 3.82
CA LYS A 130 -26.31 -8.58 3.18
C LYS A 130 -26.87 -7.54 2.21
N GLY A 131 -25.99 -6.89 1.47
CA GLY A 131 -26.33 -5.84 0.50
C GLY A 131 -26.77 -4.49 1.10
N LYS A 132 -26.71 -4.32 2.42
CA LYS A 132 -27.10 -3.07 3.11
C LYS A 132 -25.89 -2.40 3.74
N GLU A 133 -25.85 -1.06 3.65
CA GLU A 133 -24.81 -0.27 4.32
C GLU A 133 -24.94 -0.41 5.84
N VAL A 134 -23.87 -0.83 6.51
CA VAL A 134 -23.79 -0.89 7.96
C VAL A 134 -23.64 0.54 8.48
N ARG A 135 -24.74 1.11 8.96
CA ARG A 135 -24.76 2.51 9.43
C ARG A 135 -23.96 2.65 10.72
N MET A 136 -22.82 3.32 10.64
CA MET A 136 -22.08 3.75 11.82
C MET A 136 -22.70 5.01 12.42
N SER A 137 -22.85 5.06 13.74
CA SER A 137 -23.39 6.20 14.47
C SER A 137 -22.57 6.44 15.74
N LYS A 138 -21.87 7.58 15.75
CA LYS A 138 -21.11 8.04 16.92
C LYS A 138 -22.00 8.34 18.13
N ARG A 139 -23.28 8.71 17.90
CA ARG A 139 -24.25 9.04 18.96
C ARG A 139 -24.84 7.82 19.65
N THR A 140 -25.00 6.72 18.91
CA THR A 140 -25.54 5.46 19.46
C THR A 140 -24.42 4.46 19.81
N GLY A 141 -23.15 4.83 19.61
CA GLY A 141 -21.99 3.98 19.89
C GLY A 141 -21.77 2.83 18.89
N ILE A 142 -22.48 2.84 17.76
CA ILE A 142 -22.37 1.78 16.75
C ILE A 142 -21.24 2.15 15.79
N TYR A 143 -20.06 1.57 15.96
CA TYR A 143 -18.95 1.66 15.01
C TYR A 143 -18.22 0.32 14.97
N ILE A 144 -17.67 -0.04 13.80
CA ILE A 144 -16.82 -1.22 13.66
C ILE A 144 -15.38 -0.73 13.71
N THR A 145 -14.64 -1.21 14.70
CA THR A 145 -13.20 -0.98 14.80
C THR A 145 -12.46 -1.84 13.79
N ILE A 146 -11.24 -1.41 13.42
CA ILE A 146 -10.35 -2.23 12.61
C ILE A 146 -10.02 -3.57 13.29
N ASP A 147 -9.97 -3.59 14.63
CA ASP A 147 -9.74 -4.79 15.42
C ASP A 147 -10.86 -5.82 15.27
N GLU A 148 -12.12 -5.36 15.33
CA GLU A 148 -13.30 -6.20 15.11
C GLU A 148 -13.34 -6.71 13.67
N LEU A 149 -13.08 -5.84 12.69
CA LEU A 149 -13.03 -6.24 11.28
C LEU A 149 -11.98 -7.34 11.06
N ILE A 150 -10.75 -7.17 11.56
CA ILE A 150 -9.70 -8.19 11.45
C ILE A 150 -10.09 -9.49 12.14
N ASN A 151 -10.70 -9.41 13.33
CA ASN A 151 -11.14 -10.61 14.04
C ASN A 151 -12.22 -11.37 13.26
N GLU A 152 -13.04 -10.65 12.50
CA GLU A 152 -14.17 -11.20 11.76
C GLU A 152 -13.77 -11.80 10.40
N VAL A 153 -12.92 -11.12 9.61
CA VAL A 153 -12.55 -11.56 8.26
C VAL A 153 -11.11 -12.07 8.13
N GLY A 154 -10.26 -11.82 9.12
CA GLY A 154 -8.82 -12.11 9.08
C GLY A 154 -7.99 -10.97 8.47
N LEU A 155 -6.73 -10.89 8.89
CA LEU A 155 -5.82 -9.81 8.50
C LEU A 155 -5.55 -9.78 6.99
N ASP A 156 -5.28 -10.93 6.40
CA ASP A 156 -4.95 -11.07 4.97
C ASP A 156 -6.11 -10.58 4.09
N VAL A 157 -7.34 -10.97 4.44
CA VAL A 157 -8.55 -10.55 3.73
C VAL A 157 -8.75 -9.05 3.88
N ALA A 158 -8.68 -8.51 5.10
CA ALA A 158 -8.83 -7.08 5.33
C ALA A 158 -7.82 -6.28 4.48
N ARG A 159 -6.53 -6.65 4.52
CA ARG A 159 -5.47 -6.00 3.74
C ARG A 159 -5.74 -6.07 2.24
N PHE A 160 -6.02 -7.27 1.71
CA PHE A 160 -6.26 -7.44 0.28
C PHE A 160 -7.42 -6.56 -0.18
N PHE A 161 -8.55 -6.57 0.54
CA PHE A 161 -9.74 -5.81 0.15
C PHE A 161 -9.49 -4.31 0.18
N PHE A 162 -8.84 -3.75 1.22
CA PHE A 162 -8.50 -2.33 1.24
C PHE A 162 -7.56 -1.92 0.11
N LEU A 163 -6.70 -2.83 -0.35
CA LEU A 163 -5.79 -2.55 -1.46
C LEU A 163 -6.48 -2.65 -2.83
N THR A 164 -7.64 -3.30 -2.98
CA THR A 164 -8.28 -3.52 -4.31
C THR A 164 -8.76 -2.24 -5.00
N ARG A 165 -8.78 -1.12 -4.30
CA ARG A 165 -9.24 0.17 -4.82
C ARG A 165 -8.17 1.23 -4.60
N GLY A 166 -8.09 2.17 -5.55
CA GLY A 166 -7.19 3.32 -5.42
C GLY A 166 -7.55 4.14 -4.19
N SER A 167 -6.54 4.68 -3.52
CA SER A 167 -6.73 5.39 -2.24
C SER A 167 -7.73 6.55 -2.35
N ASN A 168 -7.77 7.22 -3.50
CA ASN A 168 -8.62 8.38 -3.77
C ASN A 168 -10.03 8.00 -4.25
N THR A 169 -10.40 6.72 -4.23
CA THR A 169 -11.73 6.24 -4.66
C THR A 169 -12.59 5.79 -3.49
N HIS A 170 -13.89 6.09 -3.55
CA HIS A 170 -14.83 5.58 -2.55
C HIS A 170 -14.86 4.06 -2.59
N PHE A 171 -14.76 3.43 -1.42
CA PHE A 171 -14.71 1.98 -1.32
C PHE A 171 -15.87 1.41 -0.50
N ASN A 172 -16.61 0.51 -1.12
CA ASN A 172 -17.64 -0.30 -0.47
C ASN A 172 -17.04 -1.66 -0.11
N PHE A 173 -16.73 -1.86 1.16
CA PHE A 173 -16.23 -3.12 1.69
C PHE A 173 -17.41 -4.08 1.89
N ASN A 174 -17.43 -5.18 1.13
CA ASN A 174 -18.47 -6.21 1.23
C ASN A 174 -18.03 -7.29 2.25
N LEU A 175 -18.68 -7.32 3.42
CA LEU A 175 -18.37 -8.26 4.50
C LEU A 175 -18.72 -9.71 4.14
N ASP A 176 -19.79 -9.95 3.38
CA ASP A 176 -20.17 -11.30 2.98
C ASP A 176 -19.11 -11.90 2.04
N LEU A 177 -18.66 -11.13 1.05
CA LEU A 177 -17.62 -11.55 0.12
C LEU A 177 -16.27 -11.79 0.82
N ALA A 178 -15.95 -10.97 1.83
CA ALA A 178 -14.73 -11.12 2.62
C ALA A 178 -14.73 -12.39 3.47
N LYS A 179 -15.89 -12.86 3.94
CA LYS A 179 -16.04 -14.09 4.74
C LYS A 179 -16.08 -15.37 3.90
N GLU A 180 -16.33 -15.23 2.59
CA GLU A 180 -16.48 -16.35 1.67
C GLU A 180 -15.19 -17.19 1.58
N LYS A 181 -15.32 -18.52 1.66
CA LYS A 181 -14.22 -19.51 1.55
C LYS A 181 -14.30 -20.28 0.23
N SER A 182 -14.45 -19.54 -0.86
CA SER A 182 -14.51 -20.08 -2.22
C SER A 182 -13.73 -19.16 -3.16
N ASP A 183 -13.61 -19.55 -4.43
CA ASP A 183 -12.90 -18.78 -5.46
C ASP A 183 -13.53 -17.40 -5.75
N LYS A 184 -14.75 -17.14 -5.24
CA LYS A 184 -15.36 -15.80 -5.24
C LYS A 184 -14.55 -14.81 -4.41
N ASN A 185 -13.90 -15.27 -3.33
CA ASN A 185 -13.01 -14.45 -2.52
C ASN A 185 -11.61 -14.46 -3.17
N PRO A 186 -11.13 -13.31 -3.68
CA PRO A 186 -9.85 -13.26 -4.38
C PRO A 186 -8.66 -13.64 -3.48
N VAL A 187 -8.75 -13.40 -2.16
CA VAL A 187 -7.70 -13.81 -1.22
C VAL A 187 -7.59 -15.33 -1.17
N PHE A 188 -8.75 -16.00 -1.01
CA PHE A 188 -8.81 -17.45 -0.94
C PHE A 188 -8.26 -18.07 -2.24
N LYS A 189 -8.72 -17.58 -3.39
CA LYS A 189 -8.26 -17.98 -4.72
C LYS A 189 -6.74 -17.89 -4.87
N VAL A 190 -6.16 -16.73 -4.52
CA VAL A 190 -4.72 -16.48 -4.66
C VAL A 190 -3.89 -17.35 -3.70
N GLN A 191 -4.31 -17.46 -2.44
CA GLN A 191 -3.61 -18.29 -1.46
C GLN A 191 -3.72 -19.79 -1.82
N TYR A 192 -4.86 -20.23 -2.35
CA TYR A 192 -5.07 -21.60 -2.78
C TYR A 192 -4.18 -21.95 -3.98
N ALA A 193 -4.04 -21.03 -4.95
CA ALA A 193 -3.09 -21.17 -6.04
C ALA A 193 -1.65 -21.37 -5.51
N TYR A 194 -1.23 -20.56 -4.53
CA TYR A 194 0.09 -20.70 -3.91
C TYR A 194 0.28 -22.05 -3.18
N ALA A 195 -0.74 -22.51 -2.44
CA ALA A 195 -0.73 -23.82 -1.78
C ALA A 195 -0.63 -24.97 -2.81
N ARG A 196 -1.36 -24.87 -3.92
CA ARG A 196 -1.32 -25.84 -5.04
C ARG A 196 0.06 -25.90 -5.68
N ILE A 197 0.68 -24.74 -5.94
CA ILE A 197 2.06 -24.64 -6.44
C ILE A 197 3.02 -25.36 -5.48
N CYS A 198 2.91 -25.12 -4.18
CA CYS A 198 3.71 -25.81 -3.17
C CYS A 198 3.50 -27.33 -3.17
N SER A 199 2.26 -27.79 -3.38
CA SER A 199 1.92 -29.21 -3.47
C SER A 199 2.57 -29.88 -4.69
N ILE A 200 2.54 -29.22 -5.86
CA ILE A 200 3.21 -29.72 -7.08
C ILE A 200 4.71 -29.88 -6.85
N ILE A 201 5.36 -28.85 -6.30
CA ILE A 201 6.80 -28.91 -5.99
C ILE A 201 7.11 -30.05 -5.00
N LYS A 202 6.27 -30.25 -3.98
CA LYS A 202 6.42 -31.35 -3.02
C LYS A 202 6.27 -32.72 -3.70
N LYS A 203 5.33 -32.87 -4.63
CA LYS A 203 5.14 -34.11 -5.41
C LYS A 203 6.32 -34.36 -6.36
N SER A 204 6.85 -33.33 -7.02
CA SER A 204 7.93 -33.46 -8.00
C SER A 204 9.31 -33.72 -7.38
N PHE A 205 9.62 -33.12 -6.23
CA PHE A 205 10.95 -33.24 -5.59
C PHE A 205 10.95 -34.12 -4.33
N GLY A 206 9.79 -34.48 -3.80
CA GLY A 206 9.65 -35.15 -2.51
C GLY A 206 9.78 -34.20 -1.30
N HIS A 207 9.24 -34.63 -0.16
CA HIS A 207 9.13 -33.79 1.05
C HIS A 207 10.47 -33.22 1.56
N LYS A 208 11.55 -34.02 1.51
CA LYS A 208 12.88 -33.62 2.03
C LYS A 208 13.62 -32.64 1.12
N SER A 209 13.30 -32.60 -0.17
CA SER A 209 14.04 -31.83 -1.17
C SER A 209 13.23 -30.64 -1.73
N ALA A 210 11.92 -30.58 -1.51
CA ALA A 210 11.06 -29.49 -1.98
C ALA A 210 11.51 -28.09 -1.53
N GLY A 211 12.02 -27.96 -0.29
CA GLY A 211 12.56 -26.70 0.22
C GLY A 211 13.88 -26.26 -0.44
N LYS A 212 14.57 -27.19 -1.12
CA LYS A 212 15.82 -26.96 -1.85
C LYS A 212 15.60 -26.87 -3.37
N ALA A 213 14.36 -26.98 -3.84
CA ALA A 213 14.02 -26.85 -5.25
C ALA A 213 14.42 -25.47 -5.75
N LYS A 214 15.16 -25.43 -6.87
CA LYS A 214 15.65 -24.21 -7.50
C LYS A 214 15.42 -24.28 -8.99
N ILE A 215 15.20 -23.11 -9.59
CA ILE A 215 15.18 -22.96 -11.04
C ILE A 215 16.54 -23.41 -11.57
N LYS A 216 16.52 -24.33 -12.51
CA LYS A 216 17.73 -24.79 -13.22
C LYS A 216 17.99 -23.86 -14.41
N SER A 217 19.25 -23.47 -14.63
CA SER A 217 19.62 -22.43 -15.61
C SER A 217 19.97 -22.94 -17.01
N LYS A 218 20.23 -24.24 -17.18
CA LYS A 218 20.61 -24.86 -18.47
C LYS A 218 19.49 -25.79 -18.95
N ILE A 219 18.36 -25.23 -19.35
CA ILE A 219 17.23 -25.98 -19.91
C ILE A 219 16.79 -25.30 -21.20
N ASN A 220 16.33 -26.11 -22.14
CA ASN A 220 15.68 -25.62 -23.34
C ASN A 220 14.26 -25.13 -23.03
N TYR A 221 14.03 -23.83 -23.11
CA TYR A 221 12.70 -23.23 -22.94
C TYR A 221 11.92 -23.15 -24.25
N GLU A 222 12.51 -23.46 -25.41
CA GLU A 222 11.80 -23.50 -26.70
C GLU A 222 10.71 -24.57 -26.72
N ALA A 223 10.80 -25.57 -25.85
CA ALA A 223 9.75 -26.58 -25.65
C ALA A 223 8.46 -26.01 -25.02
N LEU A 224 8.50 -24.80 -24.44
CA LEU A 224 7.32 -24.13 -23.89
C LEU A 224 6.56 -23.37 -24.99
N SER A 225 5.71 -24.08 -25.72
CA SER A 225 4.96 -23.55 -26.85
C SER A 225 3.46 -23.36 -26.59
N GLU A 226 2.92 -23.92 -25.50
CA GLU A 226 1.49 -23.87 -25.25
C GLU A 226 1.03 -22.43 -24.93
N PRO A 227 -0.14 -21.98 -25.43
CA PRO A 227 -0.62 -20.64 -25.18
C PRO A 227 -0.71 -20.28 -23.69
N SER A 228 -1.06 -21.24 -22.83
CA SER A 228 -1.14 -21.06 -21.38
C SER A 228 0.23 -20.92 -20.70
N GLU A 229 1.26 -21.62 -21.20
CA GLU A 229 2.66 -21.46 -20.77
C GLU A 229 3.17 -20.06 -21.11
N LEU A 230 2.98 -19.64 -22.37
CA LEU A 230 3.38 -18.32 -22.84
C LEU A 230 2.66 -17.21 -22.08
N ASN A 231 1.37 -17.39 -21.78
CA ASN A 231 0.62 -16.43 -20.96
C ASN A 231 1.19 -16.31 -19.54
N LEU A 232 1.53 -17.43 -18.90
CA LEU A 232 2.15 -17.43 -17.57
C LEU A 232 3.54 -16.75 -17.59
N ILE A 233 4.34 -16.97 -18.64
CA ILE A 233 5.64 -16.31 -18.81
C ILE A 233 5.46 -14.79 -18.92
N ARG A 234 4.47 -14.31 -19.70
CA ARG A 234 4.18 -12.87 -19.81
C ARG A 234 3.87 -12.24 -18.45
N GLN A 235 3.16 -12.94 -17.58
CA GLN A 235 2.87 -12.44 -16.23
C GLN A 235 4.15 -12.19 -15.41
N PHE A 236 5.24 -12.92 -15.64
CA PHE A 236 6.51 -12.66 -14.96
C PHE A 236 7.19 -11.38 -15.45
N VAL A 237 7.02 -11.02 -16.73
CA VAL A 237 7.52 -9.77 -17.29
C VAL A 237 6.72 -8.59 -16.74
N ILE A 238 5.39 -8.70 -16.78
CA ILE A 238 4.46 -7.69 -16.25
C ILE A 238 4.72 -7.39 -14.77
N PHE A 239 5.15 -8.38 -13.98
CA PHE A 239 5.48 -8.17 -12.58
C PHE A 239 6.45 -6.99 -12.36
N LEU A 240 7.51 -6.90 -13.16
CA LEU A 240 8.53 -5.87 -12.99
C LEU A 240 7.96 -4.47 -13.27
N GLU A 241 7.15 -4.36 -14.32
CA GLU A 241 6.45 -3.12 -14.68
C GLU A 241 5.46 -2.71 -13.58
N VAL A 242 4.67 -3.65 -13.06
CA VAL A 242 3.73 -3.41 -11.95
C VAL A 242 4.46 -2.88 -10.72
N ILE A 243 5.63 -3.44 -10.38
CA ILE A 243 6.43 -2.96 -9.25
C ILE A 243 6.96 -1.55 -9.52
N GLU A 244 7.55 -1.31 -10.69
CA GLU A 244 8.12 -0.01 -11.04
C GLU A 244 7.07 1.10 -11.04
N ASP A 245 5.94 0.87 -11.71
CA ASP A 245 4.85 1.83 -11.79
C ASP A 245 4.24 2.09 -10.41
N THR A 246 4.03 1.05 -9.60
CA THR A 246 3.49 1.20 -8.24
C THR A 246 4.45 1.97 -7.33
N ALA A 247 5.77 1.76 -7.47
CA ALA A 247 6.75 2.53 -6.73
C ALA A 247 6.81 4.00 -7.17
N ARG A 248 6.53 4.27 -8.45
CA ARG A 248 6.55 5.61 -9.05
C ARG A 248 5.35 6.47 -8.63
N ASP A 249 4.15 5.89 -8.61
CA ASP A 249 2.89 6.65 -8.44
C ASP A 249 2.02 6.20 -7.26
N TYR A 250 2.49 5.22 -6.48
CA TYR A 250 1.84 4.69 -5.28
C TYR A 250 0.45 4.07 -5.50
N GLN A 251 0.10 3.69 -6.73
CA GLN A 251 -1.17 3.02 -7.04
C GLN A 251 -1.11 1.53 -6.65
N VAL A 252 -1.18 1.27 -5.35
CA VAL A 252 -1.03 -0.07 -4.75
C VAL A 252 -2.09 -1.10 -5.17
N GLN A 253 -3.21 -0.65 -5.75
CA GLN A 253 -4.28 -1.52 -6.24
C GLN A 253 -3.88 -2.41 -7.42
N ARG A 254 -2.75 -2.11 -8.08
CA ARG A 254 -2.17 -3.01 -9.08
C ARG A 254 -1.75 -4.34 -8.47
N MET A 255 -1.33 -4.37 -7.21
CA MET A 255 -0.79 -5.57 -6.56
C MET A 255 -1.85 -6.67 -6.36
N PRO A 256 -3.04 -6.39 -5.79
CA PRO A 256 -4.14 -7.36 -5.72
C PRO A 256 -4.58 -7.85 -7.10
N GLN A 257 -4.71 -6.94 -8.05
CA GLN A 257 -5.10 -7.26 -9.43
C GLN A 257 -4.11 -8.23 -10.06
N TYR A 258 -2.82 -7.85 -10.07
CA TYR A 258 -1.75 -8.69 -10.58
C TYR A 258 -1.70 -10.07 -9.91
N SER A 259 -1.86 -10.13 -8.57
CA SER A 259 -1.83 -11.41 -7.86
C SER A 259 -2.95 -12.36 -8.29
N THR A 260 -4.12 -11.81 -8.63
CA THR A 260 -5.29 -12.57 -9.08
C THR A 260 -5.10 -13.02 -10.53
N GLU A 261 -4.62 -12.13 -11.40
CA GLU A 261 -4.29 -12.44 -12.80
C GLU A 261 -3.19 -13.50 -12.91
N LEU A 262 -2.17 -13.44 -12.06
CA LEU A 262 -1.12 -14.46 -11.99
C LEU A 262 -1.67 -15.81 -11.52
N ALA A 263 -2.57 -15.82 -10.53
CA ALA A 263 -3.23 -17.04 -10.07
C ALA A 263 -4.11 -17.66 -11.17
N ASP A 264 -4.83 -16.84 -11.93
CA ASP A 264 -5.62 -17.26 -13.09
C ASP A 264 -4.75 -17.84 -14.21
N ALA A 265 -3.68 -17.14 -14.60
CA ALA A 265 -2.75 -17.63 -15.60
C ALA A 265 -2.11 -18.97 -15.19
N PHE A 266 -1.77 -19.11 -13.90
CA PHE A 266 -1.26 -20.37 -13.36
C PHE A 266 -2.31 -21.48 -13.40
N HIS A 267 -3.57 -21.18 -13.07
CA HIS A 267 -4.65 -22.16 -13.10
C HIS A 267 -4.87 -22.68 -14.52
N SER A 268 -4.96 -21.81 -15.52
CA SER A 268 -5.07 -22.20 -16.93
C SER A 268 -3.87 -23.03 -17.40
N PHE A 269 -2.65 -22.65 -17.03
CA PHE A 269 -1.45 -23.46 -17.29
C PHE A 269 -1.57 -24.85 -16.67
N TYR A 270 -1.99 -24.95 -15.42
CA TYR A 270 -2.08 -26.22 -14.72
C TYR A 270 -3.18 -27.15 -15.29
N GLU A 271 -4.29 -26.59 -15.77
CA GLU A 271 -5.36 -27.37 -16.39
C GLU A 271 -5.00 -27.88 -17.78
N SER A 272 -4.33 -27.07 -18.59
CA SER A 272 -4.00 -27.43 -19.97
C SER A 272 -2.69 -28.21 -20.11
N CYS A 273 -1.75 -28.05 -19.17
CA CYS A 273 -0.40 -28.58 -19.31
C CYS A 273 -0.03 -29.51 -18.15
N GLN A 274 0.20 -30.79 -18.46
CA GLN A 274 0.75 -31.72 -17.51
C GLN A 274 2.21 -31.35 -17.19
N VAL A 275 2.52 -31.08 -15.91
CA VAL A 275 3.85 -30.61 -15.47
C VAL A 275 4.91 -31.72 -15.53
N ILE A 276 4.53 -32.98 -15.24
CA ILE A 276 5.43 -34.14 -15.27
C ILE A 276 4.96 -35.07 -16.37
N THR A 277 5.73 -35.13 -17.46
CA THR A 277 5.49 -35.93 -18.67
C THR A 277 6.63 -36.92 -18.88
N GLU A 278 6.55 -37.73 -19.94
CA GLU A 278 7.65 -38.61 -20.36
C GLU A 278 8.85 -37.83 -20.91
N ASP A 279 8.60 -36.65 -21.48
CA ASP A 279 9.63 -35.71 -21.91
C ASP A 279 10.22 -34.99 -20.69
N LYS A 280 11.46 -35.37 -20.35
CA LYS A 280 12.19 -34.82 -19.21
C LYS A 280 12.57 -33.36 -19.40
N GLU A 281 12.85 -32.91 -20.62
CA GLU A 281 13.22 -31.52 -20.88
C GLU A 281 12.00 -30.62 -20.71
N LEU A 282 10.87 -30.97 -21.34
CA LEU A 282 9.61 -30.25 -21.20
C LEU A 282 9.12 -30.24 -19.74
N SER A 283 9.16 -31.39 -19.08
CA SER A 283 8.80 -31.50 -17.65
C SER A 283 9.63 -30.55 -16.80
N GLN A 284 10.93 -30.49 -17.07
CA GLN A 284 11.84 -29.65 -16.31
C GLN A 284 11.64 -28.15 -16.61
N ALA A 285 11.29 -27.78 -17.84
CA ALA A 285 10.92 -26.42 -18.20
C ALA A 285 9.61 -25.98 -17.52
N ARG A 286 8.57 -26.82 -17.54
CA ARG A 286 7.30 -26.59 -16.84
C ARG A 286 7.48 -26.49 -15.32
N LEU A 287 8.34 -27.32 -14.75
CA LEU A 287 8.67 -27.26 -13.32
C LEU A 287 9.38 -25.94 -12.95
N ASN A 288 10.21 -25.40 -13.85
CA ASN A 288 10.79 -24.07 -13.67
C ASN A 288 9.72 -22.98 -13.70
N LEU A 289 8.69 -23.08 -14.57
CA LEU A 289 7.54 -22.15 -14.54
C LEU A 289 6.83 -22.21 -13.17
N VAL A 290 6.53 -23.40 -12.67
CA VAL A 290 5.90 -23.58 -11.34
C VAL A 290 6.74 -22.94 -10.23
N LEU A 291 8.07 -23.11 -10.26
CA LEU A 291 8.97 -22.50 -9.29
C LEU A 291 9.04 -20.98 -9.42
N ALA A 292 9.06 -20.45 -10.65
CA ALA A 292 9.02 -19.01 -10.90
C ALA A 292 7.71 -18.40 -10.39
N THR A 293 6.56 -19.01 -10.69
CA THR A 293 5.26 -18.57 -10.16
C THR A 293 5.25 -18.57 -8.64
N LYS A 294 5.82 -19.59 -7.98
CA LYS A 294 5.94 -19.61 -6.51
C LYS A 294 6.66 -18.36 -6.00
N ILE A 295 7.80 -18.02 -6.61
CA ILE A 295 8.63 -16.90 -6.18
C ILE A 295 7.89 -15.58 -6.39
N VAL A 296 7.38 -15.35 -7.60
CA VAL A 296 6.72 -14.09 -7.97
C VAL A 296 5.45 -13.88 -7.15
N LEU A 297 4.62 -14.92 -6.98
CA LEU A 297 3.40 -14.81 -6.19
C LEU A 297 3.70 -14.56 -4.71
N LYS A 298 4.71 -15.24 -4.14
CA LYS A 298 5.15 -14.99 -2.77
C LYS A 298 5.64 -13.56 -2.58
N ASN A 299 6.44 -13.05 -3.51
CA ASN A 299 6.94 -11.67 -3.44
C ASN A 299 5.79 -10.66 -3.51
N THR A 300 4.83 -10.89 -4.41
CA THR A 300 3.62 -10.06 -4.55
C THR A 300 2.80 -10.04 -3.27
N LEU A 301 2.51 -11.20 -2.68
CA LEU A 301 1.78 -11.32 -1.42
C LEU A 301 2.53 -10.65 -0.26
N ASN A 302 3.84 -10.86 -0.15
CA ASN A 302 4.67 -10.23 0.89
C ASN A 302 4.66 -8.71 0.81
N LEU A 303 4.70 -8.12 -0.39
CA LEU A 303 4.64 -6.67 -0.58
C LEU A 303 3.31 -6.07 -0.11
N MET A 304 2.21 -6.84 -0.20
CA MET A 304 0.91 -6.46 0.36
C MET A 304 0.78 -6.79 1.86
N GLY A 305 1.76 -7.47 2.45
CA GLY A 305 1.69 -7.98 3.82
C GLY A 305 0.68 -9.12 3.98
N ILE A 306 0.46 -9.93 2.94
CA ILE A 306 -0.48 -11.05 2.96
C ILE A 306 0.31 -12.35 3.07
N SER A 307 -0.20 -13.30 3.86
CA SER A 307 0.46 -14.60 4.00
C SER A 307 0.35 -15.45 2.74
N ALA A 308 1.37 -16.30 2.52
CA ALA A 308 1.43 -17.27 1.43
C ALA A 308 1.45 -18.69 2.02
N PRO A 309 0.28 -19.27 2.37
CA PRO A 309 0.22 -20.55 3.07
C PRO A 309 0.63 -21.70 2.14
N GLU A 310 1.56 -22.57 2.57
CA GLU A 310 1.98 -23.70 1.74
C GLU A 310 0.94 -24.85 1.65
N LYS A 311 -0.15 -24.75 2.43
CA LYS A 311 -1.28 -25.68 2.51
C LYS A 311 -2.53 -24.89 2.88
N MET A 312 -3.66 -25.24 2.26
CA MET A 312 -5.00 -24.73 2.56
C MET A 312 -6.01 -25.86 2.52
#